data_AF-A0A8T7BNT9-F1
#
_entry.id   AF-A0A8T7BNT9-F1
#
_cell.length_a   1.000
_cell.length_b   1.000
_cell.length_c   1.000
_cell.angle_alpha   90.00
_cell.angle_beta   90.00
_cell.angle_gamma   90.00
#
_symmetry.space_group_name_H-M   'P 1'
#
loop_
_entity.id
_entity.type
_entity.pdbx_description
1 polymer ?
#
loop_
_entity_poly.entity_id
_entity_poly.type
_entity_poly.pdbx_seq_one_letter_code
_entity_poly.pdbx_strand_id
1 'polypeptide(L)'
;MLWFLDPPSAPIFLASFGGSAIFLFGIPITPAAQPRAYFGGHFISIACGVICFYLFGNLLWVYVVSFVIAFVLMLVTKTVHPPAGANPLIVLHANTPFLVIWPPVLMGLL
;
A
#
# COMPACT_ATOMS: atom_id res chain seq x y z
N MET A 1 -15.55 0.67 -15.39
CA MET A 1 -14.98 -0.48 -14.65
C MET A 1 -13.49 -0.69 -14.91
N LEU A 2 -12.89 -0.15 -15.99
CA LEU A 2 -11.45 -0.26 -16.30
C LEU A 2 -10.64 1.04 -16.08
N TRP A 3 -11.18 2.03 -15.37
CA TRP A 3 -10.50 3.33 -15.16
C TRP A 3 -9.23 3.25 -14.29
N PHE A 4 -8.96 2.10 -13.66
CA PHE A 4 -7.70 1.81 -12.95
C PHE A 4 -6.61 1.22 -13.86
N LEU A 5 -6.93 0.88 -15.12
CA LEU A 5 -5.99 0.28 -16.08
C LEU A 5 -5.36 1.29 -17.06
N ASP A 6 -5.74 2.57 -17.00
CA ASP A 6 -5.02 3.70 -17.62
C ASP A 6 -4.64 4.70 -16.49
N PRO A 7 -3.45 5.34 -16.38
CA PRO A 7 -2.15 5.27 -17.06
C PRO A 7 -0.99 4.88 -16.04
N PRO A 8 0.28 5.38 -16.09
CA PRO A 8 1.57 4.67 -15.79
C PRO A 8 1.76 3.97 -14.43
N SER A 9 0.86 4.15 -13.46
CA SER A 9 0.94 3.57 -12.12
C SER A 9 0.30 2.18 -11.98
N ALA A 10 -0.48 1.73 -12.97
CA ALA A 10 -1.14 0.42 -12.97
C ALA A 10 -0.21 -0.77 -12.68
N PRO A 11 1.03 -0.83 -13.23
CA PRO A 11 1.96 -1.93 -12.94
C PRO A 11 2.37 -2.00 -11.46
N ILE A 12 2.49 -0.85 -10.80
CA ILE A 12 2.95 -0.77 -9.40
C ILE A 12 1.82 -1.18 -8.44
N PHE A 13 0.58 -0.79 -8.75
CA PHE A 13 -0.60 -1.30 -8.06
C PHE A 13 -0.71 -2.82 -8.21
N LEU A 14 -0.60 -3.34 -9.44
CA LEU A 14 -0.58 -4.77 -9.71
C LEU A 14 0.55 -5.50 -8.97
N ALA A 15 1.73 -4.89 -8.82
CA ALA A 15 2.83 -5.49 -8.06
C ALA A 15 2.49 -5.64 -6.56
N SER A 16 1.87 -4.63 -5.95
CA SER A 16 1.41 -4.68 -4.55
C SER A 16 0.35 -5.78 -4.37
N PHE A 17 -0.69 -5.79 -5.20
CA PHE A 17 -1.78 -6.78 -5.09
C PHE A 17 -1.38 -8.19 -5.50
N GLY A 18 -0.54 -8.33 -6.53
CA GLY A 18 0.02 -9.62 -6.94
C GLY A 18 0.88 -10.21 -5.83
N GLY A 19 1.66 -9.39 -5.12
CA GLY A 19 2.38 -9.81 -3.92
C GLY A 19 1.43 -10.30 -2.81
N SER A 20 0.33 -9.59 -2.56
CA SER A 20 -0.69 -10.02 -1.58
C SER A 20 -1.32 -11.35 -1.94
N ALA A 21 -1.60 -11.60 -3.22
CA ALA A 21 -2.14 -12.88 -3.69
C ALA A 21 -1.20 -14.06 -3.39
N ILE A 22 0.13 -13.88 -3.49
CA ILE A 22 1.10 -14.92 -3.11
C ILE A 22 0.97 -15.24 -1.61
N PHE A 23 0.81 -14.23 -0.75
CA PHE A 23 0.63 -14.47 0.68
C PHE A 23 -0.71 -15.12 1.01
N LEU A 24 -1.80 -14.63 0.41
CA LEU A 24 -3.16 -15.10 0.68
C LEU A 24 -3.43 -16.50 0.12
N PHE A 25 -2.88 -16.83 -1.06
CA PHE A 25 -3.17 -18.10 -1.74
C PHE A 25 -1.98 -19.06 -1.78
N GLY A 26 -0.75 -18.55 -1.79
CA GLY A 26 0.46 -19.37 -1.81
C GLY A 26 0.96 -19.77 -0.42
N ILE A 27 0.93 -18.85 0.55
CA ILE A 27 1.43 -19.07 1.92
C ILE A 27 0.47 -18.54 3.02
N PRO A 28 -0.80 -19.00 3.04
CA PRO A 28 -1.89 -18.42 3.85
C PRO A 28 -1.69 -18.51 5.37
N ILE A 29 -0.89 -19.48 5.84
CA ILE A 29 -0.66 -19.70 7.27
C ILE A 29 0.34 -18.72 7.89
N THR A 30 1.00 -17.89 7.08
CA THR A 30 2.02 -16.97 7.57
C THR A 30 1.39 -15.78 8.32
N PRO A 31 2.08 -15.20 9.33
CA PRO A 31 1.58 -14.01 10.03
C PRO A 31 1.29 -12.84 9.09
N ALA A 32 2.05 -12.71 8.00
CA ALA A 32 1.87 -11.67 6.99
C ALA A 32 0.63 -11.89 6.10
N ALA A 33 0.12 -13.12 5.99
CA ALA A 33 -1.11 -13.44 5.26
C ALA A 33 -2.38 -13.29 6.11
N GLN A 34 -2.24 -13.16 7.43
CA GLN A 34 -3.40 -13.02 8.31
C GLN A 34 -4.17 -11.72 8.04
N PRO A 35 -5.50 -11.70 8.18
CA PRO A 35 -6.34 -10.53 7.86
C PRO A 35 -5.86 -9.25 8.54
N ARG A 36 -5.40 -9.34 9.78
CA ARG A 36 -4.83 -8.21 10.52
C ARG A 36 -3.65 -7.57 9.79
N ALA A 37 -2.71 -8.38 9.30
CA ALA A 37 -1.54 -7.86 8.59
C ALA A 37 -1.94 -7.31 7.23
N TYR A 38 -2.78 -8.04 6.50
CA TYR A 38 -3.27 -7.62 5.18
C TYR A 38 -3.96 -6.25 5.23
N PHE A 39 -5.03 -6.11 6.02
CA PHE A 39 -5.79 -4.86 6.13
C PHE A 39 -4.98 -3.75 6.80
N GLY A 40 -4.36 -4.06 7.94
CA GLY A 40 -3.60 -3.08 8.71
C GLY A 40 -2.39 -2.55 7.94
N GLY A 41 -1.68 -3.43 7.24
CA GLY A 41 -0.53 -3.07 6.42
C GLY A 41 -0.91 -2.12 5.30
N HIS A 42 -1.91 -2.48 4.48
CA HIS A 42 -2.35 -1.61 3.37
C HIS A 42 -2.90 -0.27 3.87
N PHE A 43 -3.70 -0.28 4.94
CA PHE A 43 -4.27 0.95 5.51
C PHE A 43 -3.19 1.91 6.04
N ILE A 44 -2.30 1.44 6.91
CA ILE A 44 -1.22 2.25 7.48
C ILE A 44 -0.34 2.80 6.38
N SER A 45 0.01 1.96 5.41
CA SER A 45 0.91 2.31 4.33
C SER A 45 0.34 3.40 3.41
N ILE A 46 -0.93 3.28 3.01
CA ILE A 46 -1.60 4.33 2.22
C ILE A 46 -1.74 5.62 3.04
N ALA A 47 -2.14 5.52 4.32
CA ALA A 47 -2.28 6.70 5.18
C ALA A 47 -0.96 7.48 5.30
N CYS A 48 0.16 6.78 5.46
CA CYS A 48 1.49 7.42 5.48
C CYS A 48 1.83 8.10 4.16
N GLY A 49 1.57 7.44 3.03
CA GLY A 49 1.69 8.00 1.69
C GLY A 49 0.97 9.34 1.55
N VAL A 50 -0.31 9.35 1.91
CA VAL A 50 -1.17 10.54 1.77
C VAL A 50 -0.75 11.65 2.71
N ILE A 51 -0.48 11.35 3.98
CA ILE A 51 -0.01 12.35 4.96
C ILE A 51 1.30 12.98 4.51
N CYS A 52 2.27 12.17 4.07
CA CYS A 52 3.57 12.69 3.61
C CYS A 52 3.42 13.55 2.35
N PHE A 53 2.56 13.15 1.41
CA PHE A 53 2.26 13.93 0.21
C PHE A 53 1.69 15.31 0.56
N TYR A 54 0.72 15.39 1.48
CA TYR A 54 0.13 16.66 1.89
C TYR A 54 1.10 17.56 2.68
N LEU A 55 2.02 16.98 3.45
CA LEU A 55 2.98 17.75 4.25
C LEU A 55 4.18 18.25 3.44
N PHE A 56 4.68 17.43 2.50
CA PHE A 56 5.98 17.67 1.86
C PHE A 56 5.91 17.69 0.32
N GLY A 57 4.76 17.41 -0.28
CA GLY A 57 4.57 17.34 -1.73
C GLY A 57 5.18 16.09 -2.36
N ASN A 58 5.44 16.16 -3.67
CA ASN A 58 5.96 15.07 -4.48
C ASN A 58 7.46 15.27 -4.79
N LEU A 59 8.31 14.99 -3.81
CA LEU A 59 9.77 15.07 -3.92
C LEU A 59 10.37 13.67 -3.70
N LEU A 60 11.49 13.35 -4.38
CA LEU A 60 12.12 12.02 -4.29
C LEU A 60 12.43 11.58 -2.84
N TRP A 61 12.85 12.49 -1.98
CA TRP A 61 13.17 12.16 -0.59
C TRP A 61 11.92 11.78 0.23
N VAL A 62 10.73 12.27 -0.15
CA VAL A 62 9.45 11.99 0.52
C VAL A 62 9.04 10.53 0.32
N TYR A 63 9.41 9.91 -0.80
CA TYR A 63 9.19 8.47 -1.06
C TYR A 63 9.85 7.61 0.00
N VAL A 64 11.13 7.90 0.30
CA VAL A 64 11.91 7.16 1.29
C VAL A 64 11.35 7.38 2.68
N VAL A 65 11.08 8.64 3.05
CA VAL A 65 10.54 9.00 4.37
C VAL A 65 9.18 8.34 4.59
N SER A 66 8.29 8.41 3.61
CA SER A 66 6.96 7.82 3.68
C SER A 66 7.00 6.29 3.83
N PHE A 67 7.87 5.63 3.06
CA PHE A 67 8.09 4.18 3.17
C PHE A 67 8.61 3.80 4.57
N VAL A 68 9.61 4.50 5.09
CA VAL A 68 10.21 4.20 6.40
C VAL A 68 9.18 4.40 7.51
N ILE A 69 8.41 5.49 7.49
CA ILE A 69 7.35 5.74 8.48
C ILE A 69 6.30 4.63 8.42
N ALA A 70 5.81 4.28 7.22
CA ALA A 70 4.85 3.19 7.03
C ALA A 70 5.39 1.86 7.58
N PHE A 71 6.64 1.52 7.27
CA PHE A 71 7.27 0.29 7.71
C PHE A 71 7.43 0.22 9.23
N VAL A 72 7.93 1.30 9.85
CA VAL A 72 8.05 1.40 11.31
C VAL A 72 6.68 1.27 11.98
N LEU A 73 5.65 1.94 11.46
CA LEU A 73 4.31 1.83 12.01
C LEU A 73 3.77 0.40 11.90
N MET A 74 3.94 -0.28 10.75
CA MET A 74 3.56 -1.68 10.59
C MET A 74 4.28 -2.62 11.56
N LEU A 75 5.55 -2.36 11.87
CA LEU A 75 6.31 -3.11 12.88
C LEU A 75 5.70 -2.91 14.28
N VAL A 76 5.45 -1.66 14.66
CA VAL A 76 4.89 -1.30 15.97
C VAL A 76 3.48 -1.86 16.16
N THR A 77 2.62 -1.77 15.14
CA THR A 77 1.24 -2.27 15.17
C THR A 77 1.14 -3.78 14.94
N LYS A 78 2.25 -4.46 14.62
CA LYS A 78 2.30 -5.88 14.24
C LYS A 78 1.37 -6.19 13.06
N THR A 79 1.40 -5.34 12.05
CA THR A 79 0.60 -5.47 10.81
C THR A 79 1.50 -5.50 9.57
N VAL A 80 2.69 -6.09 9.68
CA VAL A 80 3.62 -6.20 8.56
C VAL A 80 3.03 -7.11 7.49
N HIS A 81 2.62 -6.49 6.38
CA HIS A 81 2.29 -7.17 5.13
C HIS A 81 3.26 -6.65 4.08
N PRO A 82 4.34 -7.39 3.73
CA PRO A 82 5.39 -6.89 2.84
C PRO A 82 4.89 -6.27 1.53
N PRO A 83 3.85 -6.83 0.85
CA PRO A 83 3.29 -6.21 -0.35
C PRO A 83 2.75 -4.79 -0.12
N ALA A 84 2.20 -4.51 1.06
CA ALA A 84 1.70 -3.18 1.41
C ALA A 84 2.80 -2.11 1.43
N GLY A 85 4.08 -2.47 1.52
CA GLY A 85 5.20 -1.51 1.49
C GLY A 85 5.28 -0.69 0.20
N ALA A 86 4.72 -1.17 -0.92
CA ALA A 86 4.70 -0.41 -2.17
C ALA A 86 3.69 0.77 -2.16
N ASN A 87 2.66 0.70 -1.31
CA ASN A 87 1.55 1.64 -1.30
C ASN A 87 1.91 3.13 -1.09
N PRO A 88 2.86 3.53 -0.22
CA PRO A 88 3.16 4.94 -0.01
C PRO A 88 3.82 5.56 -1.25
N LEU A 89 4.65 4.75 -1.94
CA LEU A 89 5.30 5.12 -3.20
C LEU A 89 4.26 5.31 -4.31
N ILE A 90 3.28 4.41 -4.37
CA ILE A 90 2.18 4.48 -5.34
C ILE A 90 1.37 5.77 -5.16
N VAL A 91 1.01 6.11 -3.92
CA VAL A 91 0.26 7.35 -3.60
C VAL A 91 1.01 8.59 -4.06
N LEU A 92 2.31 8.67 -3.73
CA LEU A 92 3.16 9.79 -4.12
C LEU A 92 3.31 9.88 -5.65
N HIS A 93 3.53 8.74 -6.32
CA HIS A 93 3.71 8.69 -7.76
C HIS A 93 2.44 9.09 -8.51
N ALA A 94 1.28 8.60 -8.07
CA ALA A 94 0.00 8.86 -8.70
C ALA A 94 -0.63 10.21 -8.29
N ASN A 95 0.04 11.02 -7.45
CA ASN A 95 -0.45 12.31 -6.94
C ASN A 95 -1.91 12.24 -6.45
N THR A 96 -2.31 11.10 -5.89
CA THR A 96 -3.74 10.77 -5.78
C THR A 96 -4.30 11.23 -4.43
N PRO A 97 -5.47 11.91 -4.42
CA PRO A 97 -6.10 12.34 -3.18
C PRO A 97 -6.63 11.17 -2.36
N PHE A 98 -7.01 11.46 -1.10
CA PHE A 98 -7.51 10.54 -0.06
C PHE A 98 -8.60 9.55 -0.54
N LEU A 99 -9.31 9.86 -1.64
CA LEU A 99 -10.38 9.03 -2.20
C LEU A 99 -9.92 7.68 -2.77
N VAL A 100 -8.62 7.49 -3.04
CA VAL A 100 -8.07 6.22 -3.55
C VAL A 100 -7.79 5.22 -2.42
N ILE A 101 -8.04 5.56 -1.15
CA ILE A 101 -7.85 4.63 -0.02
C ILE A 101 -8.80 3.43 -0.09
N TRP A 102 -10.03 3.63 -0.59
CA TRP A 102 -11.09 2.63 -0.52
C TRP A 102 -10.97 1.48 -1.55
N PRO A 103 -10.73 1.75 -2.84
CA PRO A 103 -10.69 0.70 -3.86
C PRO A 103 -9.58 -0.35 -3.68
N PRO A 104 -8.32 0.01 -3.34
CA PRO A 104 -7.23 -0.94 -3.16
C PRO A 104 -7.46 -1.85 -1.92
N VAL A 105 -7.91 -1.27 -0.81
CA VAL A 105 -8.14 -2.03 0.44
C VAL A 105 -9.31 -3.01 0.31
N LEU A 106 -10.34 -2.65 -0.46
CA LEU A 106 -11.49 -3.50 -0.74
C LEU A 106 -11.28 -4.49 -1.88
N MET A 107 -10.41 -4.21 -2.87
CA MET A 107 -10.24 -5.09 -4.03
C MET A 107 -9.39 -6.33 -3.75
N GLY A 108 -8.34 -6.28 -2.93
CA GLY A 108 -7.65 -7.54 -2.60
C GLY A 108 -8.40 -8.42 -1.59
N LEU A 109 -9.69 -8.13 -1.38
CA LEU A 109 -10.68 -8.95 -0.69
C LEU A 109 -11.51 -9.82 -1.66
N LEU A 110 -11.41 -9.57 -2.98
CA LEU A 110 -12.10 -10.28 -4.08
C LEU A 110 -11.09 -10.90 -5.04
#